data_AF-A0A8C4EM44-F1
#
_entry.id   AF-A0A8C4EM44-F1
#
_cell.length_a   1.000
_cell.length_b   1.000
_cell.length_c   1.000
_cell.angle_alpha   90.00
_cell.angle_beta   90.00
_cell.angle_gamma   90.00
#
_symmetry.space_group_name_H-M   'P 1'
#
loop_
_entity.id
_entity.type
_entity.pdbx_description
1 polymer ?
#
loop_
_entity_poly.entity_id
_entity_poly.type
_entity_poly.pdbx_seq_one_letter_code
_entity_poly.pdbx_strand_id
1 'polypeptide(L)'
;MPSRLNKIDSSSSDLCWHGCEQVGTLTHMLWHCPAVKSFWTEVFHSVSLMMNIDFSPRSVVGLLGYRAAQLLLCSPVRTCSEILGSPV
;
A
#
# COMPACT_ATOMS: atom_id res chain seq x y z
N MET A 1 4.01 -0.75 13.47
CA MET A 1 2.58 -0.74 13.08
C MET A 1 1.77 -1.19 14.28
N PRO A 2 0.69 -0.49 14.65
CA PRO A 2 -0.13 -0.73 15.85
C PRO A 2 -0.45 -2.20 16.07
N SER A 3 -0.90 -2.90 15.01
CA SER A 3 -1.18 -4.34 15.06
C SER A 3 0.01 -5.24 15.43
N ARG A 4 1.25 -4.83 15.15
CA ARG A 4 2.46 -5.55 15.59
C ARG A 4 2.86 -5.16 17.00
N LEU A 5 2.66 -3.89 17.36
CA LEU A 5 2.98 -3.37 18.69
C LEU A 5 2.04 -3.98 19.75
N ASN A 6 0.74 -4.06 19.47
CA ASN A 6 -0.25 -4.71 20.31
C ASN A 6 0.06 -6.21 20.57
N LYS A 7 0.72 -6.88 19.61
CA LYS A 7 1.19 -8.27 19.81
C LYS A 7 2.39 -8.39 20.74
N ILE A 8 3.19 -7.34 20.85
CA ILE A 8 4.37 -7.29 21.74
C ILE A 8 3.94 -6.82 23.13
N ASP A 9 3.05 -5.82 23.17
CA ASP A 9 2.48 -5.24 24.39
C ASP A 9 0.97 -5.08 24.20
N SER A 10 0.21 -5.95 24.87
CA SER A 10 -1.25 -6.00 24.77
C SER A 10 -1.96 -4.77 25.35
N SER A 11 -1.26 -3.93 26.12
CA SER A 11 -1.83 -2.67 26.62
C SER A 11 -1.89 -1.58 25.54
N SER A 12 -1.07 -1.71 24.49
CA SER A 12 -1.07 -0.78 23.36
C SER A 12 -2.23 -1.07 22.40
N SER A 13 -2.84 -0.03 21.83
CA SER A 13 -3.93 -0.20 20.85
C SER A 13 -3.42 -0.74 19.50
N ASP A 14 -4.18 -1.64 18.89
CA ASP A 14 -3.94 -2.13 17.52
C ASP A 14 -4.54 -1.23 16.43
N LEU A 15 -5.20 -0.13 16.81
CA LEU A 15 -5.87 0.80 15.91
C LEU A 15 -4.89 1.70 15.17
N CYS A 16 -5.28 2.11 13.97
CA CYS A 16 -4.51 2.97 13.09
C CYS A 16 -4.17 4.32 13.74
N TRP A 17 -2.89 4.71 13.70
CA TRP A 17 -2.43 6.00 14.24
C TRP A 17 -2.99 7.22 13.49
N HIS A 18 -3.55 7.04 12.29
CA HIS A 18 -4.25 8.11 11.57
C HIS A 18 -5.68 8.35 12.08
N GLY A 19 -6.16 7.59 13.07
CA GLY A 19 -7.46 7.82 13.71
C GLY A 19 -8.67 7.37 12.89
N CYS A 20 -8.49 6.56 11.84
CA CYS A 20 -9.59 6.05 11.01
C CYS A 20 -10.30 4.81 11.59
N GLU A 21 -10.03 4.46 12.86
CA GLU A 21 -10.68 3.40 13.63
C GLU A 21 -10.54 1.96 13.05
N GLN A 22 -9.71 1.75 12.02
CA GLN A 22 -9.36 0.43 11.51
C GLN A 22 -8.07 -0.10 12.14
N VAL A 23 -7.85 -1.42 12.08
CA VAL A 23 -6.62 -2.06 12.54
C VAL A 23 -5.40 -1.52 11.76
N GLY A 24 -4.43 -0.99 12.50
CA GLY A 24 -3.19 -0.42 11.99
C GLY A 24 -2.21 -1.50 11.52
N THR A 25 -2.51 -2.14 10.39
CA THR A 25 -1.54 -2.98 9.66
C THR A 25 -0.60 -2.11 8.82
N LEU A 26 0.56 -2.65 8.43
CA LEU A 26 1.52 -1.94 7.57
C LEU A 26 0.87 -1.43 6.28
N THR A 27 0.20 -2.34 5.55
CA THR A 27 -0.43 -2.02 4.27
C THR A 27 -1.60 -1.05 4.44
N HIS A 28 -2.35 -1.17 5.54
CA HIS A 28 -3.40 -0.21 5.85
C HIS A 28 -2.81 1.19 6.02
N MET A 29 -1.83 1.36 6.91
CA MET A 29 -1.26 2.66 7.25
C MET A 29 -0.42 3.30 6.16
N LEU A 30 0.01 2.54 5.15
CA LEU A 30 0.79 3.10 4.05
C LEU A 30 -0.02 3.29 2.76
N TRP A 31 -1.18 2.66 2.62
CA TRP A 31 -1.92 2.69 1.36
C TRP A 31 -3.45 2.71 1.51
N HIS A 32 -4.03 1.76 2.25
CA HIS A 32 -5.50 1.63 2.30
C HIS A 32 -6.18 2.65 3.23
N CYS A 33 -5.46 3.24 4.17
CA CYS A 33 -6.00 4.22 5.09
C CYS A 33 -6.55 5.43 4.31
N PRO A 34 -7.79 5.89 4.56
CA PRO A 34 -8.38 7.01 3.82
C PRO A 34 -7.51 8.28 3.86
N ALA A 35 -6.93 8.60 5.02
CA ALA A 35 -6.03 9.75 5.17
C ALA A 35 -4.79 9.64 4.25
N VAL A 36 -4.25 8.44 4.12
CA VAL A 36 -3.04 8.16 3.35
C VAL A 36 -3.35 8.05 1.85
N LYS A 37 -4.54 7.55 1.51
CA LYS A 37 -5.02 7.53 0.13
C LYS A 37 -5.14 8.95 -0.45
N SER A 38 -5.68 9.89 0.33
CA SER A 38 -5.71 11.31 -0.07
C SER A 38 -4.31 11.88 -0.28
N PHE A 39 -3.38 11.58 0.63
CA PHE A 39 -1.97 11.98 0.48
C PHE A 39 -1.35 11.44 -0.82
N TRP A 40 -1.51 10.14 -1.11
CA TRP A 40 -0.96 9.55 -2.32
C TRP A 40 -1.58 10.13 -3.60
N THR A 41 -2.88 10.43 -3.61
CA THR A 41 -3.52 11.09 -4.77
C THR A 41 -2.79 12.39 -5.13
N GLU A 42 -2.48 13.23 -4.14
CA GLU A 42 -1.75 14.49 -4.38
C GLU A 42 -0.30 14.27 -4.81
N VAL A 43 0.38 13.27 -4.23
CA VAL A 43 1.73 12.91 -4.64
C VAL A 43 1.75 12.47 -6.11
N PHE A 44 0.85 11.55 -6.50
CA PHE A 44 0.78 11.08 -7.89
C PHE A 44 0.38 12.18 -8.86
N HIS A 45 -0.56 13.05 -8.48
CA HIS A 45 -0.93 14.20 -9.27
C HIS A 45 0.27 15.13 -9.49
N SER A 46 0.97 15.49 -8.42
CA SER A 46 2.15 16.37 -8.47
C SER A 46 3.27 15.78 -9.33
N VAL A 47 3.56 14.49 -9.17
CA VAL A 47 4.58 13.79 -9.98
C VAL A 47 4.15 13.71 -11.45
N SER A 48 2.86 13.49 -11.71
CA SER A 48 2.35 13.45 -13.09
C SER A 48 2.51 14.78 -13.80
N LEU A 49 2.25 15.89 -13.11
CA LEU A 49 2.46 17.24 -13.64
C LEU A 49 3.95 17.53 -13.90
N MET A 50 4.84 17.20 -12.96
CA MET A 50 6.27 17.47 -13.12
C MET A 50 6.90 16.65 -14.25
N MET A 51 6.46 15.41 -14.44
CA MET A 51 7.03 14.49 -15.43
C MET A 51 6.29 14.50 -16.77
N ASN A 52 5.15 15.18 -16.85
CA ASN A 52 4.24 15.16 -18.01
C ASN A 52 3.86 13.72 -18.44
N ILE A 53 3.62 12.85 -17.46
CA ILE A 53 3.24 11.43 -17.63
C ILE A 53 2.09 11.13 -16.66
N ASP A 54 1.06 10.41 -17.11
CA ASP A 54 -0.04 9.99 -16.23
C ASP A 54 0.38 8.82 -15.33
N PHE A 55 0.65 9.12 -14.05
CA PHE A 55 0.91 8.09 -13.05
C PHE A 55 -0.38 7.63 -12.39
N SER A 56 -0.86 6.46 -12.81
CA SER A 56 -1.94 5.76 -12.11
C SER A 56 -1.49 5.34 -10.69
N PRO A 57 -2.24 5.71 -9.63
CA PRO A 57 -1.89 5.39 -8.25
C PRO A 57 -1.94 3.88 -8.02
N ARG A 58 -0.78 3.24 -7.96
CA ARG A 58 -0.62 1.83 -7.61
C ARG A 58 0.28 1.67 -6.41
N SER A 59 -0.08 0.75 -5.51
CA SER A 59 0.68 0.50 -4.29
C SER A 59 2.12 0.07 -4.59
N VAL A 60 2.34 -0.68 -5.66
CA VAL A 60 3.69 -1.09 -6.09
C VAL A 60 4.55 0.10 -6.54
N VAL A 61 3.96 1.16 -7.08
CA VAL A 61 4.71 2.39 -7.43
C VAL A 61 5.00 3.19 -6.17
N GLY A 62 3.97 3.46 -5.36
CA GLY A 62 4.10 4.31 -4.18
C GLY A 62 4.89 3.68 -3.03
N LEU A 63 4.65 2.39 -2.74
CA LEU A 63 5.27 1.69 -1.61
C LEU A 63 6.61 1.04 -1.98
N LEU A 64 6.72 0.50 -3.19
CA LEU A 64 7.86 -0.32 -3.59
C LEU A 64 8.74 0.35 -4.66
N GLY A 65 8.37 1.54 -5.13
CA GLY A 65 9.20 2.33 -6.06
C GLY A 65 9.33 1.74 -7.47
N TYR A 66 8.40 0.88 -7.90
CA TYR A 66 8.45 0.32 -9.25
C TYR A 66 8.29 1.43 -10.31
N ARG A 67 9.18 1.45 -11.31
CA ARG A 67 9.04 2.37 -12.44
C ARG A 67 7.84 1.99 -13.29
N ALA A 68 7.14 3.00 -13.82
CA ALA A 68 6.00 2.81 -14.73
C ALA A 68 6.35 1.89 -15.93
N ALA A 69 7.56 2.03 -16.49
CA ALA A 69 8.05 1.16 -17.56
C ALA A 69 8.19 -0.31 -17.15
N GLN A 70 8.50 -0.60 -15.87
CA GLN A 70 8.59 -1.97 -15.36
C GLN A 70 7.22 -2.61 -15.17
N LEU A 71 6.17 -1.80 -14.99
CA LEU A 71 4.79 -2.31 -14.83
C LEU A 71 4.14 -2.68 -16.16
N LEU A 72 4.62 -2.12 -17.28
CA LEU A 72 4.21 -2.54 -18.62
C LEU A 72 4.86 -3.87 -19.03
N LEU A 73 6.05 -4.18 -18.48
CA LEU A 73 6.75 -5.45 -18.69
C LEU A 73 6.20 -6.59 -17.80
N CYS A 74 5.62 -6.24 -16.65
CA CYS A 74 4.96 -7.18 -15.74
C CYS A 74 3.46 -7.26 -16.01
N SER A 75 3.07 -7.99 -17.07
CA SER A 75 1.73 -8.59 -17.15
C SER A 75 1.56 -9.68 -16.07
N PRO A 76 0.31 -10.01 -15.70
CA PRO A 76 -0.24 -9.66 -14.40
C PRO A 76 0.60 -10.21 -13.24
N VAL A 77 0.76 -9.38 -12.20
CA VAL A 77 1.27 -9.78 -10.89
C VAL A 77 0.52 -11.05 -10.46
N ARG A 78 1.21 -12.19 -10.45
CA ARG A 78 0.72 -13.39 -9.75
C ARG A 78 0.53 -12.99 -8.30
N THR A 79 -0.73 -12.84 -7.88
CA THR A 79 -1.05 -12.67 -6.48
C THR A 79 -0.61 -13.92 -5.74
N CYS A 80 -0.13 -13.74 -4.51
CA CYS A 80 0.20 -14.82 -3.58
C CYS A 80 -1.09 -15.51 -3.08
N SER A 81 -2.00 -15.84 -3.99
CA SER A 81 -3.20 -16.65 -3.80
C SER A 81 -3.12 -17.94 -4.62
N GLU A 82 -2.19 -18.05 -5.57
CA GLU A 82 -2.02 -19.25 -6.42
C GLU A 82 -0.95 -20.23 -5.89
N ILE A 83 -0.27 -19.92 -4.78
CA ILE A 83 0.74 -20.83 -4.18
C ILE A 83 0.08 -21.88 -3.26
N LEU A 84 -1.16 -21.68 -2.82
CA LEU A 84 -1.88 -22.63 -1.96
C LEU A 84 -2.99 -23.39 -2.72
N GLY A 85 -2.66 -23.92 -3.90
CA GLY A 85 -3.64 -24.52 -4.80
C GLY A 85 -3.11 -25.59 -5.76
N SER A 86 -2.08 -26.35 -5.39
CA SER A 86 -1.73 -27.57 -6.13
C SER A 86 -1.47 -28.74 -5.17
N PRO A 87 -1.97 -29.95 -5.47
CA PRO A 87 -2.10 -31.03 -4.51
C PRO A 87 -0.81 -31.83 -4.38
N VAL A 88 -0.41 -32.10 -3.13
CA VAL A 88 0.17 -33.36 -2.68
C VAL A 88 -0.44 -33.67 -1.33
#